data_AF-A0A5D2N3Y7-F1
#
_entry.id   AF-A0A5D2N3Y7-F1
#
_cell.length_a   1.000
_cell.length_b   1.000
_cell.length_c   1.000
_cell.angle_alpha   90.00
_cell.angle_beta   90.00
_cell.angle_gamma   90.00
#
_symmetry.space_group_name_H-M   'P 1'
#
loop_
_entity.id
_entity.type
_entity.pdbx_description
1 polymer ?
#
loop_
_entity_poly.entity_id
_entity_poly.type
_entity_poly.pdbx_seq_one_letter_code
_entity_poly.pdbx_strand_id
1 'polypeptide(L)'
;MNNQITNVYIWDMDETLILLKSLLNGSYAEAFAGLKDAQKGVEIGKMWEKHILQISDDFFFYEQIENCNKPFLEALSKYDDGQDLSDYDFNQDGFSPPHDDLNKRKLAYRHRIIANKYKQGLHNILDQEMMDVWDALYKMTDEYTDGWLSSARALLEQCLAGNEDPTICNTIAGGVVRSNATGSRHINVLVTSGSLIPSLVKCLLFRLDNLISHENVASY
;
A
#
# COMPACT_ATOMS: atom_id res chain seq x y z
N MET A 1 -15.43 -8.73 -31.51
CA MET A 1 -14.49 -8.30 -30.45
C MET A 1 -15.24 -8.37 -29.14
N ASN A 2 -14.82 -9.22 -28.20
CA ASN A 2 -15.41 -9.23 -26.86
C ASN A 2 -15.00 -7.92 -26.17
N ASN A 3 -15.96 -7.04 -25.94
CA ASN A 3 -15.73 -5.77 -25.25
C ASN A 3 -15.70 -6.05 -23.75
N GLN A 4 -14.53 -6.40 -23.22
CA GLN A 4 -14.35 -6.59 -21.78
C GLN A 4 -14.40 -5.23 -21.08
N ILE A 5 -15.44 -5.00 -20.27
CA ILE A 5 -15.57 -3.78 -19.49
C ILE A 5 -14.46 -3.76 -18.42
N THR A 6 -13.71 -2.67 -18.31
CA THR A 6 -12.74 -2.47 -17.22
C THR A 6 -13.26 -1.39 -16.28
N ASN A 7 -13.43 -1.73 -15.01
CA ASN A 7 -13.79 -0.81 -13.94
C ASN A 7 -12.52 -0.42 -13.17
N VAL A 8 -12.28 0.88 -13.02
CA VAL A 8 -11.13 1.42 -12.31
C VAL A 8 -11.64 2.25 -11.13
N TYR A 9 -11.25 1.85 -9.93
CA TYR A 9 -11.58 2.51 -8.67
C TYR A 9 -10.37 3.31 -8.21
N ILE A 10 -10.53 4.62 -8.05
CA ILE A 10 -9.45 5.52 -7.64
C ILE A 10 -9.69 5.88 -6.17
N TRP A 11 -8.72 5.56 -5.33
CA TRP A 11 -8.78 5.73 -3.89
C TRP A 11 -7.78 6.78 -3.43
N ASP A 12 -8.17 7.58 -2.44
CA ASP A 12 -7.24 8.27 -1.57
C ASP A 12 -6.79 7.34 -0.42
N MET A 13 -5.65 7.64 0.20
CA MET A 13 -5.08 6.84 1.28
C MET A 13 -5.50 7.33 2.66
N ASP A 14 -4.95 8.48 3.07
CA ASP A 14 -5.06 9.01 4.42
C ASP A 14 -6.46 9.58 4.65
N GLU A 15 -7.09 9.20 5.76
CA GLU A 15 -8.48 9.55 6.10
C GLU A 15 -9.54 8.99 5.13
N THR A 16 -9.15 8.03 4.28
CA THR A 16 -10.06 7.28 3.39
C THR A 16 -9.91 5.77 3.61
N LEU A 17 -8.78 5.18 3.22
CA LEU A 17 -8.51 3.75 3.43
C LEU A 17 -7.89 3.48 4.81
N ILE A 18 -7.13 4.44 5.32
CA ILE A 18 -6.48 4.38 6.64
C ILE A 18 -6.77 5.64 7.43
N LEU A 19 -6.63 5.57 8.76
CA LEU A 19 -6.68 6.73 9.64
C LEU A 19 -5.30 6.93 10.24
N LEU A 20 -4.68 8.09 10.02
CA LEU A 20 -3.34 8.37 10.56
C LEU A 20 -3.22 9.81 11.04
N LYS A 21 -3.53 10.78 10.19
CA LYS A 21 -3.45 12.20 10.55
C LYS A 21 -4.43 12.54 11.66
N SER A 22 -5.65 12.03 11.58
CA SER A 22 -6.70 12.22 12.59
C SER A 22 -6.40 11.52 13.92
N LEU A 23 -5.61 10.44 13.89
CA LEU A 23 -5.08 9.82 15.11
C LEU A 23 -3.96 10.68 15.71
N LEU A 24 -2.98 11.09 14.91
CA LEU A 24 -1.83 11.89 15.35
C LEU A 24 -2.21 13.23 15.98
N ASN A 25 -3.21 13.92 15.41
CA ASN A 25 -3.65 15.22 15.91
C ASN A 25 -4.83 15.12 16.90
N GLY A 26 -5.33 13.91 17.19
CA GLY A 26 -6.46 13.66 18.09
C GLY A 26 -7.85 13.99 17.53
N SER A 27 -7.96 14.52 16.31
CA SER A 27 -9.24 14.96 15.74
C SER A 27 -10.20 13.81 15.48
N TYR A 28 -9.71 12.58 15.35
CA TYR A 28 -10.58 11.40 15.27
C TYR A 28 -11.45 11.29 16.54
N ALA A 29 -10.85 11.39 17.73
CA ALA A 29 -11.57 11.24 18.99
C ALA A 29 -12.56 12.39 19.26
N GLU A 30 -12.18 13.61 18.87
CA GLU A 30 -13.02 14.81 19.01
C GLU A 30 -14.37 14.66 18.29
N ALA A 31 -14.39 13.97 17.15
CA ALA A 31 -15.61 13.71 16.38
C ALA A 31 -16.63 12.83 17.12
N PHE A 32 -16.22 12.10 18.17
CA PHE A 32 -17.08 11.20 18.95
C PHE A 32 -17.54 11.81 20.28
N ALA A 33 -17.47 13.13 20.44
CA ALA A 33 -18.01 13.86 21.60
C ALA A 33 -17.56 13.28 22.97
N GLY A 34 -16.31 12.83 23.07
CA GLY A 34 -15.72 12.29 24.30
C GLY A 34 -15.97 10.80 24.56
N LEU A 35 -16.61 10.07 23.64
CA LEU A 35 -16.80 8.62 23.75
C LEU A 35 -15.53 7.81 23.46
N LYS A 36 -14.51 8.44 22.87
CA LYS A 36 -13.21 7.83 22.55
C LYS A 36 -12.10 8.43 23.41
N ASP A 37 -11.17 7.59 23.85
CA ASP A 37 -9.97 8.02 24.57
C ASP A 37 -8.99 8.69 23.58
N ALA A 38 -8.96 10.02 23.60
CA ALA A 38 -8.11 10.81 22.72
C ALA A 38 -6.61 10.52 22.91
N GLN A 39 -6.17 10.27 24.14
CA GLN A 39 -4.77 9.98 24.42
C GLN A 39 -4.35 8.65 23.80
N LYS A 40 -5.20 7.62 23.94
CA LYS A 40 -4.99 6.33 23.28
C LYS A 40 -4.92 6.47 21.76
N GLY A 41 -5.82 7.26 21.15
CA GLY A 41 -5.80 7.51 19.70
C GLY A 41 -4.49 8.14 19.21
N VAL A 42 -4.00 9.15 19.93
CA VAL A 42 -2.72 9.82 19.62
C VAL A 42 -1.53 8.87 19.79
N GLU A 43 -1.54 8.01 20.81
CA GLU A 43 -0.49 7.00 21.01
C GLU A 43 -0.45 5.98 19.87
N ILE A 44 -1.62 5.48 19.42
CA ILE A 44 -1.73 4.60 18.24
C ILE A 44 -1.15 5.30 17.01
N GLY A 45 -1.52 6.56 16.76
CA GLY A 45 -1.01 7.35 15.64
C GLY A 45 0.52 7.48 15.66
N LYS A 46 1.11 7.77 16.83
CA LYS A 46 2.57 7.88 17.01
C LYS A 46 3.29 6.55 16.80
N MET A 47 2.70 5.43 17.25
CA MET A 47 3.25 4.10 17.00
C MET A 47 3.31 3.81 15.50
N TRP A 48 2.23 4.11 14.76
CA TRP A 48 2.21 3.97 13.30
C TRP A 48 3.24 4.85 12.61
N GLU A 49 3.29 6.15 12.94
CA GLU A 49 4.26 7.08 12.35
C GLU A 49 5.70 6.59 12.54
N LYS A 50 6.04 6.14 13.76
CA LYS A 50 7.34 5.56 14.07
C LYS A 50 7.64 4.34 13.18
N HIS A 51 6.72 3.39 13.09
CA HIS A 51 6.95 2.16 12.31
C HIS A 51 6.98 2.41 10.80
N ILE A 52 6.15 3.33 10.28
CA ILE A 52 6.18 3.73 8.87
C ILE A 52 7.54 4.32 8.52
N LEU A 53 8.05 5.26 9.33
CA LEU A 53 9.37 5.88 9.09
C LEU A 53 10.49 4.83 9.21
N GLN A 54 10.51 4.06 10.30
CA GLN A 54 11.52 3.05 10.52
C GLN A 54 11.61 2.05 9.35
N ILE A 55 10.48 1.52 8.90
CA ILE A 55 10.48 0.54 7.80
C ILE A 55 10.87 1.22 6.48
N SER A 56 10.43 2.47 6.26
CA SER A 56 10.81 3.24 5.07
C SER A 56 12.33 3.41 4.98
N ASP A 57 12.99 3.72 6.09
CA ASP A 57 14.44 3.93 6.13
C ASP A 57 15.20 2.61 6.07
N ASP A 58 14.90 1.67 6.98
CA ASP A 58 15.66 0.43 7.16
C ASP A 58 15.57 -0.50 5.93
N PHE A 59 14.42 -0.51 5.25
CA PHE A 59 14.14 -1.49 4.20
C PHE A 59 13.83 -0.88 2.83
N PHE A 60 13.44 0.40 2.74
CA PHE A 60 12.99 1.01 1.49
C PHE A 60 13.82 2.23 1.07
N PHE A 61 15.05 2.36 1.60
CA PHE A 61 16.02 3.38 1.21
C PHE A 61 15.54 4.82 1.38
N TYR A 62 14.52 5.08 2.21
CA TYR A 62 13.84 6.37 2.23
C TYR A 62 14.79 7.52 2.59
N GLU A 63 15.60 7.39 3.63
CA GLU A 63 16.67 8.33 3.96
C GLU A 63 17.58 8.67 2.77
N GLN A 64 17.88 7.70 1.89
CA GLN A 64 18.73 7.93 0.72
C GLN A 64 18.00 8.69 -0.38
N ILE A 65 16.68 8.51 -0.54
CA ILE A 65 15.93 8.96 -1.72
C ILE A 65 14.76 9.92 -1.44
N GLU A 66 14.57 10.38 -0.20
CA GLU A 66 13.47 11.27 0.22
C GLU A 66 13.37 12.54 -0.63
N ASN A 67 14.52 13.16 -0.96
CA ASN A 67 14.62 14.37 -1.77
C ASN A 67 14.41 14.12 -3.27
N CYS A 68 14.15 12.88 -3.65
CA CYS A 68 14.03 12.43 -5.03
C CYS A 68 12.65 11.84 -5.35
N ASN A 69 11.62 12.18 -4.57
CA ASN A 69 10.27 11.62 -4.72
C ASN A 69 9.80 11.60 -6.19
N LYS A 70 9.15 10.50 -6.57
CA LYS A 70 8.60 10.28 -7.91
C LYS A 70 7.13 9.93 -7.80
N PRO A 71 6.34 10.19 -8.85
CA PRO A 71 4.92 9.89 -8.81
C PRO A 71 4.60 8.39 -8.74
N PHE A 72 5.45 7.53 -9.30
CA PHE A 72 5.30 6.07 -9.26
C PHE A 72 6.67 5.41 -9.47
N LEU A 73 6.82 4.14 -9.09
CA LEU A 73 8.13 3.45 -9.10
C LEU A 73 8.75 3.37 -10.51
N GLU A 74 7.93 3.17 -11.54
CA GLU A 74 8.38 3.03 -12.93
C GLU A 74 8.75 4.35 -13.62
N ALA A 75 8.66 5.50 -12.93
CA ALA A 75 8.92 6.82 -13.51
C ALA A 75 10.34 6.98 -14.11
N LEU A 76 11.28 6.13 -13.70
CA LEU A 76 12.67 6.12 -14.15
C LEU A 76 13.07 4.84 -14.90
N SER A 77 12.09 4.00 -15.29
CA SER A 77 12.33 2.70 -15.95
C SER A 77 13.27 2.79 -17.16
N LYS A 78 13.21 3.90 -17.91
CA LYS A 78 14.09 4.14 -19.07
C LYS A 78 15.59 4.25 -18.74
N TYR A 79 15.95 4.51 -17.48
CA TYR A 79 17.35 4.58 -17.03
C TYR A 79 17.85 3.27 -16.44
N ASP A 80 16.93 2.38 -16.07
CA ASP A 80 17.27 1.03 -15.59
C ASP A 80 17.73 0.19 -16.78
N ASP A 81 18.96 -0.31 -16.71
CA ASP A 81 19.56 -1.16 -17.76
C ASP A 81 19.36 -2.65 -17.51
N GLY A 82 18.60 -3.02 -16.48
CA GLY A 82 18.30 -4.41 -16.18
C GLY A 82 19.46 -5.18 -15.54
N GLN A 83 20.53 -4.49 -15.08
CA GLN A 83 21.63 -5.12 -14.35
C GLN A 83 21.10 -5.99 -13.20
N ASP A 84 21.72 -7.14 -12.96
CA ASP A 84 21.48 -7.93 -11.74
C ASP A 84 21.96 -7.14 -10.52
N LEU A 85 21.10 -7.03 -9.52
CA LEU A 85 21.32 -6.24 -8.30
C LEU A 85 21.56 -7.11 -7.06
N SER A 86 21.67 -8.43 -7.22
CA SER A 86 21.84 -9.37 -6.10
C SER A 86 23.09 -9.08 -5.26
N ASP A 87 24.19 -8.69 -5.91
CA ASP A 87 25.47 -8.32 -5.26
C ASP A 87 25.74 -6.80 -5.28
N TYR A 88 24.71 -5.97 -5.55
CA TYR A 88 24.87 -4.52 -5.66
C TYR A 88 24.88 -3.85 -4.28
N ASP A 89 25.99 -3.18 -3.93
CA ASP A 89 26.10 -2.43 -2.68
C ASP A 89 25.54 -1.01 -2.81
N PHE A 90 24.27 -0.84 -2.41
CA PHE A 90 23.59 0.46 -2.40
C PHE A 90 24.21 1.49 -1.43
N ASN A 91 25.01 1.07 -0.44
CA ASN A 91 25.65 1.98 0.50
C ASN A 91 26.97 2.54 -0.05
N GLN A 92 27.56 1.86 -1.03
CA GLN A 92 28.85 2.25 -1.65
C GLN A 92 28.72 2.65 -3.11
N ASP A 93 27.50 2.73 -3.65
CA ASP A 93 27.28 3.12 -5.05
C ASP A 93 27.51 4.60 -5.35
N GLY A 94 27.76 5.43 -4.32
CA GLY A 94 27.97 6.86 -4.44
C GLY A 94 26.75 7.59 -5.02
N PHE A 95 25.54 7.15 -4.67
CA PHE A 95 24.31 7.85 -5.05
C PHE A 95 24.29 9.27 -4.50
N SER A 96 23.83 10.20 -5.35
CA SER A 96 23.51 11.57 -4.98
C SER A 96 22.20 11.97 -5.69
N PRO A 97 21.45 12.97 -5.17
CA PRO A 97 20.25 13.45 -5.83
C PRO A 97 20.45 13.68 -7.34
N PRO A 98 19.56 13.15 -8.19
CA PRO A 98 19.86 12.95 -9.60
C PRO A 98 19.74 14.23 -10.42
N HIS A 99 20.87 14.67 -10.98
CA HIS A 99 20.93 15.69 -12.02
C HIS A 99 21.37 15.12 -13.38
N ASP A 100 22.00 13.94 -13.37
CA ASP A 100 22.53 13.24 -14.54
C ASP A 100 21.87 11.86 -14.71
N ASP A 101 22.17 11.17 -15.81
CA ASP A 101 21.58 9.88 -16.14
C ASP A 101 22.15 8.72 -15.29
N LEU A 102 23.37 8.89 -14.75
CA LEU A 102 24.01 7.88 -13.89
C LEU A 102 23.28 7.78 -12.55
N ASN A 103 23.00 8.91 -11.90
CA ASN A 103 22.25 8.96 -10.65
C ASN A 103 20.77 8.61 -10.86
N LYS A 104 20.17 8.94 -12.01
CA LYS A 104 18.82 8.47 -12.36
C LYS A 104 18.76 6.95 -12.47
N ARG A 105 19.80 6.31 -13.01
CA ARG A 105 19.91 4.84 -13.05
C ARG A 105 20.03 4.23 -11.65
N LYS A 106 20.88 4.78 -10.78
CA LYS A 106 21.00 4.33 -9.37
C LYS A 106 19.67 4.46 -8.61
N LEU A 107 18.90 5.52 -8.86
CA LEU A 107 17.56 5.67 -8.32
C LEU A 107 16.58 4.64 -8.89
N ALA A 108 16.67 4.35 -10.20
CA ALA A 108 15.86 3.31 -10.84
C ALA A 108 16.14 1.91 -10.24
N TYR A 109 17.41 1.60 -9.92
CA TYR A 109 17.78 0.36 -9.21
C TYR A 109 17.10 0.24 -7.85
N ARG A 110 17.12 1.32 -7.04
CA ARG A 110 16.43 1.35 -5.74
C ARG A 110 14.92 1.14 -5.92
N HIS A 111 14.30 1.81 -6.90
CA HIS A 111 12.88 1.61 -7.22
C HIS A 111 12.56 0.17 -7.65
N ARG A 112 13.42 -0.49 -8.43
CA ARG A 112 13.24 -1.89 -8.82
C ARG A 112 13.31 -2.83 -7.62
N ILE A 113 14.25 -2.61 -6.70
CA ILE A 113 14.31 -3.37 -5.43
C ILE A 113 13.08 -3.11 -4.56
N ILE A 114 12.65 -1.85 -4.43
CA ILE A 114 11.44 -1.49 -3.70
C ILE A 114 10.20 -2.19 -4.28
N ALA A 115 10.05 -2.20 -5.61
CA ALA A 115 8.96 -2.91 -6.29
C ALA A 115 8.97 -4.41 -5.97
N ASN A 116 10.15 -5.04 -5.97
CA ASN A 116 10.31 -6.45 -5.63
C ASN A 116 9.97 -6.73 -4.16
N LYS A 117 10.44 -5.89 -3.23
CA LYS A 117 10.11 -5.99 -1.80
C LYS A 117 8.61 -5.84 -1.55
N TYR A 118 7.97 -4.88 -2.23
CA TYR A 118 6.52 -4.71 -2.15
C TYR A 118 5.76 -5.97 -2.60
N LYS A 119 6.15 -6.56 -3.75
CA LYS A 119 5.54 -7.81 -4.24
C LYS A 119 5.71 -9.00 -3.29
N GLN A 120 6.82 -9.03 -2.56
CA GLN A 120 7.10 -10.08 -1.60
C GLN A 120 6.30 -9.92 -0.30
N GLY A 121 5.78 -8.73 0.00
CA GLY A 121 5.09 -8.44 1.25
C GLY A 121 6.02 -8.39 2.47
N LEU A 122 5.50 -7.94 3.61
CA LEU A 122 6.31 -7.71 4.81
C LEU A 122 6.84 -8.97 5.49
N HIS A 123 6.18 -10.12 5.30
CA HIS A 123 6.61 -11.39 5.91
C HIS A 123 7.99 -11.89 5.44
N ASN A 124 8.48 -11.38 4.31
CA ASN A 124 9.82 -11.67 3.80
C ASN A 124 10.88 -10.63 4.24
N ILE A 125 10.44 -9.57 4.91
CA ILE A 125 11.26 -8.41 5.28
C ILE A 125 11.43 -8.33 6.81
N LEU A 126 10.35 -8.60 7.56
CA LEU A 126 10.30 -8.50 9.00
C LEU A 126 10.43 -9.87 9.67
N ASP A 127 11.02 -9.89 10.87
CA ASP A 127 11.03 -11.08 11.71
C ASP A 127 9.68 -11.31 12.40
N GLN A 128 9.52 -12.49 13.02
CA GLN A 128 8.26 -12.87 13.67
C GLN A 128 7.89 -11.94 14.83
N GLU A 129 8.86 -11.41 15.56
CA GLU A 129 8.61 -10.52 16.70
C GLU A 129 8.03 -9.18 16.23
N MET A 130 8.60 -8.60 15.17
CA MET A 130 8.08 -7.39 14.53
C MET A 130 6.70 -7.60 13.92
N MET A 131 6.45 -8.77 13.31
CA MET A 131 5.14 -9.14 12.79
C MET A 131 4.07 -9.19 13.90
N ASP A 132 4.40 -9.77 15.07
CA ASP A 132 3.47 -9.85 16.20
C ASP A 132 3.14 -8.45 16.77
N VAL A 133 4.14 -7.56 16.88
CA VAL A 133 3.94 -6.16 17.31
C VAL A 133 3.03 -5.42 16.33
N TRP A 134 3.27 -5.59 15.03
CA TRP A 134 2.47 -4.96 13.99
C TRP A 134 1.02 -5.49 13.97
N ASP A 135 0.83 -6.80 14.09
CA ASP A 135 -0.50 -7.41 14.16
C ASP A 135 -1.30 -6.91 15.37
N ALA A 136 -0.64 -6.77 16.51
CA ALA A 136 -1.24 -6.19 17.71
C ALA A 136 -1.63 -4.72 17.49
N LEU A 137 -0.78 -3.92 16.84
CA LEU A 137 -1.07 -2.52 16.53
C LEU A 137 -2.21 -2.38 15.53
N TYR A 138 -2.25 -3.20 14.47
CA TYR A 138 -3.35 -3.23 13.51
C TYR A 138 -4.68 -3.53 14.20
N LYS A 139 -4.72 -4.58 15.03
CA LYS A 139 -5.92 -4.96 15.78
C LYS A 139 -6.36 -3.86 16.74
N MET A 140 -5.42 -3.29 17.50
CA MET A 140 -5.70 -2.19 18.43
C MET A 140 -6.27 -0.97 17.70
N THR A 141 -5.76 -0.67 16.51
CA THR A 141 -6.22 0.45 15.68
C THR A 141 -7.62 0.18 15.16
N ASP A 142 -7.88 -1.01 14.60
CA ASP A 142 -9.18 -1.35 14.03
C ASP A 142 -10.27 -1.39 15.12
N GLU A 143 -9.96 -1.92 16.31
CA GLU A 143 -10.85 -1.88 17.47
C GLU A 143 -11.11 -0.44 17.94
N TYR A 144 -10.08 0.40 18.03
CA TYR A 144 -10.24 1.80 18.43
C TYR A 144 -11.06 2.59 17.41
N THR A 145 -10.96 2.25 16.14
CA THR A 145 -11.59 2.98 15.01
C THR A 145 -12.92 2.39 14.55
N ASP A 146 -13.54 1.51 15.36
CA ASP A 146 -14.81 0.84 15.07
C ASP A 146 -14.83 0.05 13.75
N GLY A 147 -13.68 -0.55 13.39
CA GLY A 147 -13.56 -1.39 12.21
C GLY A 147 -13.27 -0.63 10.91
N TRP A 148 -12.67 0.56 10.98
CA TRP A 148 -12.37 1.34 9.78
C TRP A 148 -11.48 0.58 8.79
N LEU A 149 -10.40 -0.02 9.27
CA LEU A 149 -9.42 -0.70 8.43
C LEU A 149 -10.02 -1.97 7.82
N SER A 150 -10.74 -2.77 8.62
CA SER A 150 -11.43 -3.96 8.12
C SER A 150 -12.52 -3.62 7.10
N SER A 151 -13.27 -2.53 7.32
CA SER A 151 -14.28 -2.05 6.37
C SER A 151 -13.67 -1.57 5.05
N ALA A 152 -12.61 -0.78 5.10
CA ALA A 152 -11.88 -0.32 3.91
C ALA A 152 -11.32 -1.50 3.11
N ARG A 153 -10.74 -2.49 3.80
CA ARG A 153 -10.21 -3.71 3.17
C ARG A 153 -11.31 -4.52 2.49
N ALA A 154 -12.45 -4.73 3.16
CA ALA A 154 -13.58 -5.46 2.59
C ALA A 154 -14.15 -4.77 1.34
N LEU A 155 -14.15 -3.43 1.31
CA LEU A 155 -14.58 -2.66 0.16
C LEU A 155 -13.64 -2.83 -1.04
N LEU A 156 -12.32 -2.78 -0.81
CA LEU A 156 -11.31 -3.05 -1.84
C LEU A 156 -11.42 -4.47 -2.41
N GLU A 157 -11.68 -5.46 -1.56
CA GLU A 157 -11.91 -6.86 -1.97
C GLU A 157 -13.15 -7.01 -2.85
N GLN A 158 -14.27 -6.39 -2.46
CA GLN A 158 -15.50 -6.38 -3.26
C GLN A 158 -15.29 -5.72 -4.62
N CYS A 159 -14.55 -4.61 -4.65
CA CYS A 159 -14.19 -3.95 -5.91
C CYS A 159 -13.42 -4.89 -6.84
N LEU A 160 -12.50 -5.71 -6.32
CA LEU A 160 -11.73 -6.68 -7.13
C LEU A 160 -12.54 -7.91 -7.57
N ALA A 161 -13.38 -8.44 -6.68
CA ALA A 161 -14.22 -9.60 -6.98
C ALA A 161 -15.27 -9.29 -8.07
N GLY A 162 -15.61 -8.01 -8.25
CA GLY A 162 -16.72 -7.57 -9.08
C GLY A 162 -18.05 -7.84 -8.37
N ASN A 163 -19.12 -7.18 -8.83
CA ASN A 163 -20.48 -7.42 -8.33
C ASN A 163 -21.02 -8.78 -8.84
N GLU A 164 -20.30 -9.88 -8.62
CA GLU A 164 -20.88 -11.21 -8.74
C GLU A 164 -21.77 -11.40 -7.51
N ASP A 165 -23.08 -11.29 -7.74
CA ASP A 165 -24.13 -11.46 -6.77
C ASP A 165 -23.89 -12.77 -5.96
N PRO A 166 -23.69 -12.73 -4.63
CA PRO A 166 -23.44 -13.94 -3.82
C PRO A 166 -24.60 -14.94 -3.85
N THR A 167 -25.73 -14.53 -4.43
CA THR A 167 -27.02 -15.22 -4.42
C THR A 167 -27.11 -16.36 -5.45
N ILE A 168 -26.12 -16.58 -6.33
CA ILE A 168 -26.19 -17.63 -7.38
C ILE A 168 -25.68 -19.01 -6.90
N CYS A 169 -25.12 -19.13 -5.70
CA CYS A 169 -24.69 -20.42 -5.15
C CYS A 169 -25.79 -21.11 -4.34
N ASN A 170 -27.02 -21.22 -4.86
CA ASN A 170 -28.03 -22.14 -4.32
C ASN A 170 -29.20 -22.34 -5.31
N THR A 171 -29.01 -23.12 -6.40
CA THR A 171 -30.03 -24.10 -6.86
C THR A 171 -29.56 -25.00 -8.02
N ILE A 172 -29.79 -26.30 -7.80
CA ILE A 172 -30.15 -27.37 -8.75
C ILE A 172 -29.04 -28.08 -9.55
N ALA A 173 -28.93 -29.37 -9.23
CA ALA A 173 -28.27 -30.41 -9.98
C ALA A 173 -28.79 -30.49 -11.43
N GLY A 174 -27.86 -30.59 -12.38
CA GLY A 174 -28.16 -31.03 -13.75
C GLY A 174 -28.55 -29.92 -14.71
N GLY A 175 -27.57 -29.16 -15.18
CA GLY A 175 -27.75 -28.27 -16.33
C GLY A 175 -26.47 -27.50 -16.61
N VAL A 176 -25.88 -27.70 -17.79
CA VAL A 176 -24.71 -26.94 -18.25
C VAL A 176 -25.12 -25.48 -18.39
N VAL A 177 -24.88 -24.67 -17.35
CA VAL A 177 -24.90 -23.22 -17.46
C VAL A 177 -23.55 -22.82 -18.06
N ARG A 178 -23.54 -22.57 -19.37
CA ARG A 178 -22.47 -21.78 -19.97
C ARG A 178 -22.58 -20.38 -19.39
N SER A 179 -21.75 -20.04 -18.39
CA SER A 179 -21.60 -18.65 -18.01
C SER A 179 -20.93 -17.94 -19.19
N ASN A 180 -21.72 -17.17 -19.93
CA ASN A 180 -21.16 -16.14 -20.80
C ASN A 180 -20.72 -14.98 -19.90
N ALA A 181 -19.74 -15.22 -19.01
CA ALA A 181 -19.12 -14.16 -18.25
C ALA A 181 -18.26 -13.37 -19.22
N THR A 182 -18.80 -12.28 -19.77
CA THR A 182 -17.99 -11.15 -20.19
C THR A 182 -17.39 -10.53 -18.93
N GLY A 183 -16.45 -11.24 -18.29
CA GLY A 183 -15.94 -10.91 -16.95
C GLY A 183 -15.29 -9.54 -16.99
N SER A 184 -15.91 -8.57 -16.32
CA SER A 184 -15.33 -7.24 -16.20
C SER A 184 -14.00 -7.32 -15.46
N ARG A 185 -13.00 -6.56 -15.92
CA ARG A 185 -11.73 -6.42 -15.20
C ARG A 185 -11.89 -5.32 -14.17
N HIS A 186 -11.53 -5.57 -12.92
CA HIS A 186 -11.61 -4.56 -11.86
C HIS A 186 -10.20 -4.23 -11.36
N ILE A 187 -9.93 -2.95 -11.12
CA ILE A 187 -8.61 -2.46 -10.71
C ILE A 187 -8.79 -1.41 -9.63
N ASN A 188 -8.09 -1.58 -8.50
CA ASN A 188 -7.93 -0.53 -7.51
C ASN A 188 -6.65 0.26 -7.80
N VAL A 189 -6.77 1.58 -7.84
CA VAL A 189 -5.67 2.53 -8.01
C VAL A 189 -5.65 3.45 -6.80
N LEU A 190 -4.49 3.59 -6.19
CA LEU A 190 -4.26 4.50 -5.07
C LEU A 190 -3.59 5.77 -5.57
N VAL A 191 -4.15 6.92 -5.22
CA VAL A 191 -3.59 8.24 -5.51
C VAL A 191 -3.54 9.03 -4.20
N THR A 192 -2.35 9.39 -3.74
CA THR A 192 -2.16 10.05 -2.44
C THR A 192 -1.23 11.25 -2.53
N SER A 193 -1.44 12.23 -1.64
CA SER A 193 -0.55 13.39 -1.47
C SER A 193 0.69 13.09 -0.63
N GLY A 194 0.79 11.90 -0.05
CA GLY A 194 1.99 11.44 0.66
C GLY A 194 3.15 11.15 -0.31
N SER A 195 4.38 11.17 0.22
CA SER A 195 5.55 10.71 -0.54
C SER A 195 5.40 9.23 -0.94
N LEU A 196 5.93 8.85 -2.10
CA LEU A 196 5.70 7.52 -2.70
C LEU A 196 6.18 6.39 -1.79
N ILE A 197 7.40 6.48 -1.24
CA ILE A 197 7.99 5.40 -0.46
C ILE A 197 7.24 5.15 0.85
N PRO A 198 6.98 6.16 1.71
CA PRO A 198 6.12 5.97 2.88
C PRO A 198 4.71 5.46 2.52
N SER A 199 4.16 5.86 1.37
CA SER A 199 2.84 5.38 0.93
C SER A 199 2.86 3.90 0.57
N LEU A 200 3.90 3.41 -0.10
CA LEU A 200 4.07 1.98 -0.37
C LEU A 200 4.25 1.19 0.94
N VAL A 201 5.01 1.72 1.90
CA VAL A 201 5.17 1.12 3.23
C VAL A 201 3.86 1.10 3.99
N LYS A 202 3.05 2.16 3.93
CA LYS A 202 1.68 2.17 4.46
C LYS A 202 0.83 1.09 3.81
N CYS A 203 0.84 0.92 2.48
CA CYS A 203 0.08 -0.16 1.85
C CYS A 203 0.42 -1.53 2.43
N LEU A 204 1.71 -1.80 2.66
CA LEU A 204 2.17 -3.02 3.29
C LEU A 204 1.67 -3.13 4.75
N LEU A 205 1.91 -2.09 5.55
CA LEU A 205 1.53 -2.05 6.98
C LEU A 205 0.02 -2.03 7.25
N PHE A 206 -0.78 -1.59 6.29
CA PHE A 206 -2.24 -1.63 6.40
C PHE A 206 -2.86 -2.77 5.59
N ARG A 207 -2.03 -3.73 5.14
CA ARG A 207 -2.46 -4.98 4.46
C ARG A 207 -3.26 -4.73 3.18
N LEU A 208 -2.86 -3.69 2.44
CA LEU A 208 -3.43 -3.26 1.16
C LEU A 208 -2.63 -3.77 -0.05
N ASP A 209 -1.42 -4.29 0.17
CA ASP A 209 -0.46 -4.75 -0.84
C ASP A 209 -1.00 -5.87 -1.74
N ASN A 210 -1.83 -6.76 -1.20
CA ASN A 210 -2.49 -7.82 -1.97
C ASN A 210 -3.69 -7.31 -2.79
N LEU A 211 -4.18 -6.10 -2.53
CA LEU A 211 -5.37 -5.51 -3.15
C LEU A 211 -5.02 -4.39 -4.13
N ILE A 212 -3.86 -3.77 -3.96
CA ILE A 212 -3.34 -2.67 -4.77
C ILE A 212 -1.87 -2.99 -5.10
N SER A 213 -1.62 -3.35 -6.36
CA SER A 213 -0.27 -3.57 -6.86
C SER A 213 0.54 -2.27 -6.89
N HIS A 214 1.87 -2.34 -6.73
CA HIS A 214 2.73 -1.16 -6.70
C HIS A 214 2.67 -0.29 -7.97
N GLU A 215 2.31 -0.89 -9.12
CA GLU A 215 2.09 -0.21 -10.40
C GLU A 215 0.83 0.69 -10.38
N ASN A 216 -0.09 0.41 -9.46
CA ASN A 216 -1.33 1.15 -9.26
C ASN A 216 -1.25 2.10 -8.05
N VAL A 217 -0.05 2.38 -7.52
CA VAL A 217 0.16 3.38 -6.46
C VAL A 217 0.83 4.62 -7.06
N ALA A 218 0.16 5.76 -6.89
CA ALA A 218 0.64 7.05 -7.36
C ALA A 218 0.71 8.10 -6.22
N SER A 219 1.76 8.91 -6.25
CA SER A 219 2.04 10.06 -5.37
C SER A 219 2.00 11.36 -6.19
N TYR A 220 1.49 12.47 -5.64
CA TYR A 220 1.46 13.78 -6.32
C TYR A 220 1.81 14.95 -5.40
#